data_AF-A0A2R7Y475-F1
#
_entry.id   AF-A0A2R7Y475-F1
#
_cell.length_a   1.000
_cell.length_b   1.000
_cell.length_c   1.000
_cell.angle_alpha   90.00
_cell.angle_beta   90.00
_cell.angle_gamma   90.00
#
_symmetry.space_group_name_H-M   'P 1'
#
loop_
_entity.id
_entity.type
_entity.pdbx_description
1 polymer ?
#
loop_
_entity_poly.entity_id
_entity_poly.type
_entity_poly.pdbx_seq_one_letter_code
_entity_poly.pdbx_strand_id
1 'polypeptide(L)'
;MLKLSFSFINLVVEVGTMSDGSKAVLLSSEPLDLSVGMYVYARPEFYLGPTVKFVKNVMGFKVFEIGLEGDIARPKTDEVVGNNVKCWKGSFLRYVLCKENIPTLDAVELVRKVLNSRVSYAGLKDAEGYTCQYITVKCVEGRSYSRYYELLKGKIKMWFSGVVYEPLRRGCLSGNYFEVSLLNVSEEVLLKVDSMARKIHETPIPNYYGYQRFGSVRPVTHVIGKALLRENFEEVIKWVLGNPYPKENPRTIAARKAFEEGRLEEAVKLFPKSLSVEKFLLRKLIEGYTYERAVKSLDPQYLRIYVESYQSYLFNVALSKSILRHESLENFLKKCEVAPLPHPKARLDDRCSAEFIEGLDEEVETLKEASKSSFAKFMSKASREVAFTVKNFSYEYEKFNNVMKLKFELDPSAYATVFLRELTHKVNS
;
A
#
# COMPACT_ATOMS: atom_id res chain seq x y z
N MET A 1 -8.39 10.70 17.62
CA MET A 1 -9.47 9.69 17.70
C MET A 1 -10.66 10.24 16.94
N LEU A 2 -10.94 9.69 15.75
CA LEU A 2 -12.10 10.06 14.95
C LEU A 2 -13.37 9.63 15.71
N LYS A 3 -14.23 10.58 16.07
CA LYS A 3 -15.59 10.26 16.53
C LYS A 3 -16.30 9.63 15.33
N LEU A 4 -16.56 8.33 15.38
CA LEU A 4 -17.54 7.71 14.49
C LEU A 4 -18.88 8.42 14.75
N SER A 5 -19.54 8.92 13.71
CA SER A 5 -20.80 9.66 13.85
C SER A 5 -21.85 8.75 14.50
N PHE A 6 -22.75 9.33 15.30
CA PHE A 6 -23.89 8.61 15.89
C PHE A 6 -24.77 7.93 14.83
N SER A 7 -24.79 8.45 13.60
CA SER A 7 -25.49 7.81 12.46
C SER A 7 -24.87 6.48 12.06
N PHE A 8 -23.54 6.34 12.17
CA PHE A 8 -22.84 5.11 11.81
C PHE A 8 -23.15 3.97 12.79
N ILE A 9 -23.37 4.28 14.07
CA ILE A 9 -23.69 3.32 15.13
C ILE A 9 -25.11 2.73 14.96
N ASN A 10 -26.06 3.46 14.39
CA ASN A 10 -27.42 2.93 14.18
C ASN A 10 -27.55 2.02 12.94
N LEU A 11 -26.65 2.13 11.96
CA LEU A 11 -26.59 1.22 10.80
C LEU A 11 -26.08 -0.20 11.20
N VAL A 12 -25.55 -0.35 12.41
CA VAL A 12 -24.84 -1.55 12.91
C VAL A 12 -25.78 -2.68 13.35
N VAL A 13 -27.07 -2.41 13.53
CA VAL A 13 -27.93 -3.29 14.34
C VAL A 13 -28.50 -4.49 13.59
N GLU A 14 -28.52 -4.51 12.25
CA GLU A 14 -29.01 -5.67 11.49
C GLU A 14 -28.09 -5.96 10.30
N VAL A 15 -27.14 -6.86 10.48
CA VAL A 15 -26.33 -7.39 9.37
C VAL A 15 -26.76 -8.82 9.11
N GLY A 16 -27.16 -9.09 7.87
CA GLY A 16 -27.77 -10.35 7.43
C GLY A 16 -26.97 -11.61 7.77
N THR A 17 -27.69 -12.69 8.06
CA THR A 17 -27.14 -14.03 8.28
C THR A 17 -27.10 -14.81 6.98
N MET A 18 -25.97 -15.45 6.69
CA MET A 18 -25.81 -16.45 5.63
C MET A 18 -26.67 -17.69 5.93
N SER A 19 -26.91 -18.53 4.91
CA SER A 19 -27.73 -19.74 5.02
C SER A 19 -27.20 -20.78 6.03
N ASP A 20 -25.94 -20.69 6.43
CA ASP A 20 -25.29 -21.52 7.45
C ASP A 20 -25.33 -20.90 8.87
N GLY A 21 -26.00 -19.77 9.05
CA GLY A 21 -26.10 -19.05 10.32
C GLY A 21 -24.92 -18.12 10.65
N SER A 22 -23.90 -18.05 9.78
CA SER A 22 -22.80 -17.09 9.93
C SER A 22 -23.26 -15.66 9.54
N LYS A 23 -22.61 -14.61 10.07
CA LYS A 23 -22.89 -13.22 9.65
C LYS A 23 -22.24 -12.95 8.30
N ALA A 24 -22.93 -12.23 7.41
CA ALA A 24 -22.35 -11.83 6.12
C ALA A 24 -21.24 -10.78 6.25
N VAL A 25 -21.29 -9.95 7.30
CA VAL A 25 -20.29 -8.91 7.59
C VAL A 25 -20.07 -8.80 9.11
N LEU A 26 -18.83 -8.53 9.53
CA LEU A 26 -18.45 -8.24 10.92
C LEU A 26 -17.87 -6.83 11.03
N LEU A 27 -18.16 -6.10 12.11
CA LEU A 27 -17.48 -4.84 12.37
C LEU A 27 -16.04 -5.06 12.86
N SER A 28 -15.13 -4.20 12.40
CA SER A 28 -13.78 -4.13 12.96
C SER A 28 -13.77 -3.34 14.26
N SER A 29 -13.07 -3.89 15.25
CA SER A 29 -12.75 -3.21 16.53
C SER A 29 -11.27 -2.81 16.61
N GLU A 30 -10.48 -3.13 15.58
CA GLU A 30 -9.05 -2.85 15.56
C GLU A 30 -8.80 -1.34 15.35
N PRO A 31 -8.11 -0.64 16.27
CA PRO A 31 -7.93 0.81 16.17
C PRO A 31 -7.26 1.26 14.86
N LEU A 32 -6.37 0.43 14.32
CA LEU A 32 -5.68 0.70 13.07
C LEU A 32 -6.65 0.66 11.88
N ASP A 33 -7.49 -0.36 11.78
CA ASP A 33 -8.56 -0.48 10.77
C ASP A 33 -9.47 0.76 10.77
N LEU A 34 -9.95 1.13 11.96
CA LEU A 34 -10.82 2.28 12.15
C LEU A 34 -10.13 3.58 11.73
N SER A 35 -8.84 3.73 12.04
CA SER A 35 -8.07 4.92 11.67
C SER A 35 -7.88 5.09 10.16
N VAL A 36 -8.05 4.03 9.37
CA VAL A 36 -7.85 4.05 7.91
C VAL A 36 -9.12 3.74 7.12
N GLY A 37 -10.29 3.79 7.77
CA GLY A 37 -11.59 3.66 7.13
C GLY A 37 -12.02 2.24 6.78
N MET A 38 -11.37 1.21 7.30
CA MET A 38 -11.72 -0.20 7.08
C MET A 38 -12.65 -0.71 8.20
N TYR A 39 -13.92 -0.35 8.15
CA TYR A 39 -14.83 -0.57 9.30
C TYR A 39 -15.39 -1.98 9.38
N VAL A 40 -15.26 -2.79 8.33
CA VAL A 40 -15.88 -4.12 8.27
C VAL A 40 -14.92 -5.19 7.79
N TYR A 41 -15.11 -6.41 8.28
CA TYR A 41 -14.64 -7.65 7.64
C TYR A 41 -15.80 -8.19 6.82
N ALA A 42 -15.58 -8.32 5.51
CA ALA A 42 -16.60 -8.83 4.59
C ALA A 42 -16.55 -10.36 4.48
N ARG A 43 -15.51 -11.00 5.04
CA ARG A 43 -15.32 -12.45 5.03
C ARG A 43 -15.09 -13.02 6.43
N PRO A 44 -16.03 -12.83 7.37
CA PRO A 44 -15.90 -13.42 8.71
C PRO A 44 -15.74 -14.95 8.68
N GLU A 45 -16.24 -15.63 7.65
CA GLU A 45 -16.06 -17.06 7.42
C GLU A 45 -14.61 -17.46 7.08
N PHE A 46 -13.74 -16.52 6.71
CA PHE A 46 -12.31 -16.77 6.48
C PHE A 46 -11.47 -16.66 7.76
N TYR A 47 -12.06 -16.26 8.88
CA TYR A 47 -11.31 -16.04 10.11
C TYR A 47 -10.67 -17.33 10.65
N LEU A 48 -9.34 -17.31 10.75
CA LEU A 48 -8.54 -18.46 11.15
C LEU A 48 -8.37 -18.58 12.67
N GLY A 49 -8.71 -17.53 13.43
CA GLY A 49 -8.63 -17.54 14.90
C GLY A 49 -7.63 -16.53 15.49
N PRO A 50 -7.66 -16.33 16.81
CA PRO A 50 -7.03 -15.17 17.47
C PRO A 50 -5.51 -15.27 17.60
N THR A 51 -4.96 -16.48 17.46
CA THR A 51 -3.53 -16.80 17.61
C THR A 51 -2.78 -16.76 16.29
N VAL A 52 -3.48 -16.93 15.16
CA VAL A 52 -2.90 -16.97 13.82
C VAL A 52 -2.44 -15.58 13.44
N LYS A 53 -1.20 -15.49 12.96
CA LYS A 53 -0.59 -14.23 12.53
C LYS A 53 0.27 -14.42 11.30
N PHE A 54 0.36 -13.41 10.45
CA PHE A 54 1.33 -13.39 9.36
C PHE A 54 2.57 -12.58 9.73
N VAL A 55 3.71 -12.88 9.10
CA VAL A 55 4.98 -12.21 9.40
C VAL A 55 5.41 -11.34 8.24
N LYS A 56 5.46 -10.02 8.46
CA LYS A 56 5.92 -9.07 7.45
C LYS A 56 7.43 -8.83 7.52
N ASN A 57 8.21 -9.85 7.16
CA ASN A 57 9.67 -9.76 7.06
C ASN A 57 10.18 -10.43 5.77
N VAL A 58 11.49 -10.37 5.51
CA VAL A 58 12.11 -10.90 4.28
C VAL A 58 11.90 -12.40 4.08
N MET A 59 11.67 -13.16 5.15
CA MET A 59 11.44 -14.60 5.09
C MET A 59 9.97 -14.94 4.89
N GLY A 60 9.08 -14.26 5.62
CA GLY A 60 7.66 -14.56 5.71
C GLY A 60 6.74 -13.72 4.82
N PHE A 61 7.27 -12.71 4.11
CA PHE A 61 6.48 -11.90 3.19
C PHE A 61 7.28 -11.62 1.92
N LYS A 62 6.98 -12.39 0.87
CA LYS A 62 7.63 -12.28 -0.43
C LYS A 62 6.63 -11.87 -1.50
N VAL A 63 7.04 -10.95 -2.37
CA VAL A 63 6.22 -10.42 -3.45
C VAL A 63 7.00 -10.48 -4.76
N PHE A 64 6.40 -11.05 -5.79
CA PHE A 64 7.00 -11.17 -7.11
C PHE A 64 6.05 -10.56 -8.14
N GLU A 65 6.54 -9.60 -8.93
CA GLU A 65 5.74 -9.01 -10.01
C GLU A 65 5.42 -10.05 -11.08
N ILE A 66 4.17 -10.04 -11.56
CA ILE A 66 3.75 -10.81 -12.73
C ILE A 66 3.76 -9.86 -13.92
N GLY A 67 4.60 -10.15 -14.91
CA GLY A 67 4.68 -9.41 -16.17
C GLY A 67 3.41 -9.55 -17.00
N LEU A 68 3.31 -8.74 -18.06
CA LEU A 68 2.13 -8.75 -18.94
C LEU A 68 1.92 -10.11 -19.65
N GLU A 69 3.00 -10.87 -19.84
CA GLU A 69 2.98 -12.21 -20.45
C GLU A 69 2.74 -13.32 -19.42
N GLY A 70 2.48 -12.98 -18.14
CA GLY A 70 2.27 -13.93 -17.05
C GLY A 70 3.57 -14.42 -16.40
N ASP A 71 4.73 -13.96 -16.86
CA ASP A 71 6.04 -14.32 -16.32
C ASP A 71 6.27 -13.70 -14.94
N ILE A 72 6.69 -14.53 -13.97
CA ILE A 72 6.92 -14.08 -12.59
C ILE A 72 8.39 -13.64 -12.44
N ALA A 73 8.60 -12.41 -11.98
CA ALA A 73 9.91 -11.83 -11.72
C ALA A 73 10.59 -12.51 -10.52
N ARG A 74 11.22 -13.68 -10.72
CA ARG A 74 11.96 -14.43 -9.68
C ARG A 74 13.48 -14.25 -9.78
N PRO A 75 14.23 -14.44 -8.69
CA PRO A 75 15.69 -14.54 -8.73
C PRO A 75 16.12 -15.61 -9.72
N LYS A 76 17.12 -15.31 -10.55
CA LYS A 76 17.68 -16.27 -11.51
C LYS A 76 19.00 -16.79 -10.97
N THR A 77 19.10 -18.07 -10.64
CA THR A 77 20.34 -18.66 -10.09
C THR A 77 21.27 -19.22 -11.16
N ASP A 78 20.71 -19.75 -12.25
CA ASP A 78 21.48 -20.64 -13.15
C ASP A 78 21.92 -19.93 -14.46
N GLU A 79 21.34 -18.78 -14.80
CA GLU A 79 21.59 -18.07 -16.07
C GLU A 79 22.65 -16.96 -15.99
N VAL A 80 23.30 -16.80 -14.83
CA VAL A 80 24.07 -15.58 -14.50
C VAL A 80 25.52 -15.66 -14.93
N VAL A 81 26.01 -16.86 -15.25
CA VAL A 81 27.37 -17.08 -15.75
C VAL A 81 27.40 -16.66 -17.22
N GLY A 82 28.04 -15.52 -17.52
CA GLY A 82 28.20 -15.06 -18.89
C GLY A 82 28.86 -13.68 -18.99
N ASN A 83 29.35 -13.36 -20.18
CA ASN A 83 29.96 -12.07 -20.49
C ASN A 83 28.97 -10.91 -20.30
N ASN A 84 29.50 -9.70 -20.05
CA ASN A 84 28.69 -8.49 -19.98
C ASN A 84 27.82 -8.32 -21.24
N VAL A 85 26.62 -7.78 -21.05
CA VAL A 85 25.68 -7.48 -22.14
C VAL A 85 26.15 -6.21 -22.85
N LYS A 86 26.45 -6.34 -24.14
CA LYS A 86 26.74 -5.19 -25.01
C LYS A 86 25.44 -4.49 -25.40
N CYS A 87 25.46 -3.17 -25.36
CA CYS A 87 24.32 -2.36 -25.69
C CYS A 87 24.18 -2.04 -27.18
N TRP A 88 22.95 -2.07 -27.67
CA TRP A 88 22.57 -1.65 -29.01
C TRP A 88 21.75 -0.36 -28.95
N LYS A 89 21.91 0.51 -29.95
CA LYS A 89 21.17 1.78 -30.01
C LYS A 89 19.65 1.54 -30.04
N GLY A 90 18.92 2.29 -29.22
CA GLY A 90 17.45 2.19 -29.14
C GLY A 90 16.91 1.04 -28.28
N SER A 91 17.76 0.19 -27.70
CA SER A 91 17.33 -0.92 -26.85
C SER A 91 17.25 -0.54 -25.36
N PHE A 92 16.61 -1.41 -24.59
CA PHE A 92 16.57 -1.40 -23.13
C PHE A 92 16.99 -2.77 -22.61
N LEU A 93 17.66 -2.80 -21.48
CA LEU A 93 18.00 -4.02 -20.77
C LEU A 93 16.94 -4.26 -19.68
N ARG A 94 16.28 -5.40 -19.70
CA ARG A 94 15.35 -5.81 -18.65
C ARG A 94 16.11 -6.57 -17.58
N TYR A 95 15.91 -6.20 -16.32
CA TYR A 95 16.42 -6.91 -15.16
C TYR A 95 15.26 -7.29 -14.24
N VAL A 96 15.38 -8.43 -13.56
CA VAL A 96 14.64 -8.69 -12.31
C VAL A 96 15.42 -8.01 -11.19
N LEU A 97 14.84 -7.01 -10.54
CA LEU A 97 15.38 -6.36 -9.35
C LEU A 97 14.68 -6.93 -8.12
N CYS A 98 15.43 -7.56 -7.23
CA CYS A 98 14.96 -7.95 -5.90
C CYS A 98 15.57 -7.08 -4.81
N LYS A 99 14.76 -6.73 -3.82
CA LYS A 99 15.16 -5.87 -2.70
C LYS A 99 14.62 -6.38 -1.36
N GLU A 100 15.37 -6.11 -0.29
CA GLU A 100 15.06 -6.49 1.09
C GLU A 100 14.91 -5.26 1.98
N ASN A 101 13.70 -5.03 2.52
CA ASN A 101 13.43 -3.94 3.47
C ASN A 101 13.85 -2.55 2.96
N ILE A 102 13.65 -2.29 1.66
CA ILE A 102 14.04 -1.04 0.98
C ILE A 102 12.84 -0.55 0.15
N PRO A 103 12.49 0.75 0.18
CA PRO A 103 11.49 1.33 -0.73
C PRO A 103 11.92 1.20 -2.21
N THR A 104 10.98 0.93 -3.13
CA THR A 104 11.29 0.83 -4.57
C THR A 104 11.97 2.09 -5.11
N LEU A 105 11.55 3.28 -4.67
CA LEU A 105 12.14 4.55 -5.12
C LEU A 105 13.63 4.65 -4.77
N ASP A 106 13.99 4.28 -3.54
CA ASP A 106 15.37 4.32 -3.07
C ASP A 106 16.25 3.30 -3.82
N ALA A 107 15.72 2.09 -4.05
CA ALA A 107 16.41 1.06 -4.82
C ALA A 107 16.65 1.51 -6.27
N VAL A 108 15.63 2.03 -6.94
CA VAL A 108 15.72 2.51 -8.33
C VAL A 108 16.68 3.70 -8.44
N GLU A 109 16.66 4.63 -7.48
CA GLU A 109 17.56 5.79 -7.47
C GLU A 109 19.02 5.37 -7.28
N LEU A 110 19.29 4.37 -6.43
CA LEU A 110 20.62 3.80 -6.29
C LEU A 110 21.08 3.14 -7.60
N VAL A 111 20.22 2.33 -8.22
CA VAL A 111 20.53 1.67 -9.51
C VAL A 111 20.79 2.70 -10.60
N ARG A 112 19.99 3.76 -10.69
CA ARG A 112 20.16 4.87 -11.63
C ARG A 112 21.54 5.51 -11.50
N LYS A 113 22.01 5.74 -10.27
CA LYS A 113 23.34 6.30 -9.98
C LYS A 113 24.46 5.33 -10.37
N VAL A 114 24.35 4.07 -9.95
CA VAL A 114 25.39 3.05 -10.19
C VAL A 114 25.55 2.77 -11.69
N LEU A 115 24.44 2.64 -12.43
CA LEU A 115 24.46 2.35 -13.85
C LEU A 115 24.61 3.60 -14.73
N ASN A 116 24.51 4.79 -14.13
CA ASN A 116 24.48 6.08 -14.81
C ASN A 116 23.56 6.07 -16.05
N SER A 117 22.35 5.53 -15.88
CA SER A 117 21.36 5.37 -16.94
C SER A 117 19.94 5.49 -16.39
N ARG A 118 18.98 5.81 -17.28
CA ARG A 118 17.56 5.90 -16.92
C ARG A 118 17.01 4.50 -16.62
N VAL A 119 16.31 4.40 -15.49
CA VAL A 119 15.63 3.18 -15.04
C VAL A 119 14.12 3.43 -15.02
N SER A 120 13.34 2.49 -15.55
CA SER A 120 11.87 2.53 -15.55
C SER A 120 11.31 1.22 -14.98
N TYR A 121 10.09 1.25 -14.44
CA TYR A 121 9.45 0.15 -13.73
C TYR A 121 7.93 0.28 -13.75
N ALA A 122 7.22 -0.84 -13.58
CA ALA A 122 5.76 -0.89 -13.74
C ALA A 122 4.99 -0.41 -12.50
N GLY A 123 5.48 -0.74 -11.30
CA GLY A 123 4.83 -0.38 -10.04
C GLY A 123 5.80 -0.21 -8.89
N LEU A 124 5.34 0.44 -7.82
CA LEU A 124 6.03 0.40 -6.52
C LEU A 124 5.66 -0.92 -5.83
N LYS A 125 6.60 -1.51 -5.10
CA LYS A 125 6.37 -2.69 -4.25
C LYS A 125 6.55 -2.32 -2.78
N ASP A 126 6.02 -3.15 -1.89
CA ASP A 126 6.16 -2.98 -0.44
C ASP A 126 7.63 -2.76 -0.06
N ALA A 127 7.90 -1.80 0.82
CA ALA A 127 9.25 -1.58 1.32
C ALA A 127 9.69 -2.74 2.23
N GLU A 128 8.80 -3.22 3.08
CA GLU A 128 9.02 -4.32 4.04
C GLU A 128 8.81 -5.68 3.39
N GLY A 129 9.72 -6.60 3.65
CA GLY A 129 9.72 -7.93 3.04
C GLY A 129 10.73 -8.09 1.91
N TYR A 130 10.61 -9.21 1.18
CA TYR A 130 11.42 -9.53 0.02
C TYR A 130 10.61 -9.32 -1.25
N THR A 131 10.97 -8.34 -2.08
CA THR A 131 10.18 -8.04 -3.28
C THR A 131 11.03 -8.10 -4.53
N CYS A 132 10.53 -8.75 -5.57
CA CYS A 132 11.14 -8.78 -6.90
C CYS A 132 10.22 -8.15 -7.94
N GLN A 133 10.77 -7.33 -8.82
CA GLN A 133 10.04 -6.68 -9.90
C GLN A 133 10.89 -6.53 -11.15
N TYR A 134 10.26 -6.36 -12.30
CA TYR A 134 10.98 -6.00 -13.50
C TYR A 134 11.35 -4.51 -13.49
N ILE A 135 12.55 -4.22 -13.96
CA ILE A 135 13.00 -2.88 -14.31
C ILE A 135 13.62 -2.89 -15.71
N THR A 136 13.51 -1.77 -16.41
CA THR A 136 14.20 -1.54 -17.69
C THR A 136 15.23 -0.45 -17.53
N VAL A 137 16.47 -0.73 -17.93
CA VAL A 137 17.59 0.21 -17.96
C VAL A 137 17.82 0.62 -19.41
N LYS A 138 17.81 1.93 -19.70
CA LYS A 138 18.07 2.42 -21.06
C LYS A 138 19.49 2.01 -21.50
N CYS A 139 19.64 1.37 -22.65
CA CYS A 139 20.97 1.11 -23.18
C CYS A 139 21.65 2.41 -23.59
N VAL A 140 22.96 2.46 -23.33
CA VAL A 140 23.84 3.52 -23.82
C VAL A 140 24.86 2.83 -24.71
N GLU A 141 24.91 3.23 -25.97
CA GLU A 141 25.81 2.68 -26.97
C GLU A 141 27.27 2.74 -26.51
N GLY A 142 28.05 1.69 -26.79
CA GLY A 142 29.44 1.55 -26.33
C GLY A 142 29.60 1.17 -24.85
N ARG A 143 28.53 1.12 -24.04
CA ARG A 143 28.60 0.59 -22.67
C ARG A 143 28.30 -0.91 -22.63
N SER A 144 28.93 -1.57 -21.67
CA SER A 144 28.67 -2.96 -21.30
C SER A 144 28.08 -3.00 -19.90
N TYR A 145 27.05 -3.82 -19.69
CA TYR A 145 26.38 -3.97 -18.41
C TYR A 145 26.54 -5.41 -17.91
N SER A 146 26.82 -5.58 -16.62
CA SER A 146 26.86 -6.90 -16.00
C SER A 146 25.49 -7.60 -16.11
N ARG A 147 25.50 -8.93 -16.20
CA ARG A 147 24.29 -9.76 -16.08
C ARG A 147 23.81 -9.89 -14.63
N TYR A 148 24.65 -9.54 -13.66
CA TYR A 148 24.35 -9.52 -12.24
C TYR A 148 24.89 -8.30 -11.54
N TYR A 149 24.08 -7.72 -10.66
CA TYR A 149 24.53 -6.71 -9.73
C TYR A 149 24.13 -7.09 -8.33
N GLU A 150 25.06 -6.94 -7.40
CA GLU A 150 24.79 -6.96 -5.97
C GLU A 150 25.14 -5.59 -5.38
N LEU A 151 24.15 -4.92 -4.82
CA LEU A 151 24.27 -3.57 -4.29
C LEU A 151 23.84 -3.54 -2.82
N LEU A 152 24.32 -2.53 -2.11
CA LEU A 152 23.94 -2.26 -0.71
C LEU A 152 24.10 -3.49 0.20
N LYS A 153 25.28 -4.14 0.12
CA LYS A 153 25.64 -5.34 0.92
C LYS A 153 24.61 -6.47 0.76
N GLY A 154 24.24 -6.79 -0.48
CA GLY A 154 23.33 -7.90 -0.77
C GLY A 154 21.84 -7.56 -0.71
N LYS A 155 21.46 -6.40 -0.19
CA LYS A 155 20.03 -6.04 -0.03
C LYS A 155 19.32 -5.70 -1.33
N ILE A 156 20.07 -5.38 -2.39
CA ILE A 156 19.53 -5.20 -3.73
C ILE A 156 20.31 -6.11 -4.66
N LYS A 157 19.61 -6.97 -5.38
CA LYS A 157 20.17 -7.87 -6.37
C LYS A 157 19.44 -7.70 -7.69
N MET A 158 20.17 -7.72 -8.79
CA MET A 158 19.61 -7.60 -10.13
C MET A 158 20.11 -8.70 -11.04
N TRP A 159 19.19 -9.35 -11.76
CA TRP A 159 19.49 -10.39 -12.74
C TRP A 159 19.01 -9.98 -14.11
N PHE A 160 19.90 -10.04 -15.10
CA PHE A 160 19.53 -9.75 -16.48
C PHE A 160 18.49 -10.75 -16.97
N SER A 161 17.43 -10.23 -17.60
CA SER A 161 16.26 -11.00 -18.04
C SER A 161 15.93 -10.80 -19.51
N GLY A 162 16.81 -10.15 -20.28
CA GLY A 162 16.67 -10.00 -21.72
C GLY A 162 16.80 -8.55 -22.22
N VAL A 163 16.89 -8.40 -23.53
CA VAL A 163 16.83 -7.12 -24.22
C VAL A 163 15.38 -6.88 -24.62
N VAL A 164 14.88 -5.66 -24.40
CA VAL A 164 13.55 -5.22 -24.80
C VAL A 164 13.64 -3.89 -25.55
N TYR A 165 12.62 -3.53 -26.32
CA TYR A 165 12.63 -2.35 -27.19
C TYR A 165 11.82 -1.17 -26.66
N GLU A 166 11.10 -1.37 -25.55
CA GLU A 166 10.36 -0.32 -24.87
C GLU A 166 10.70 -0.26 -23.38
N PRO A 167 10.66 0.93 -22.75
CA PRO A 167 10.76 1.03 -21.30
C PRO A 167 9.47 0.53 -20.65
N LEU A 168 9.58 -0.04 -19.45
CA LEU A 168 8.40 -0.30 -18.62
C LEU A 168 7.69 1.01 -18.29
N ARG A 169 6.37 1.02 -18.49
CA ARG A 169 5.50 2.14 -18.11
C ARG A 169 4.72 1.77 -16.85
N ARG A 170 4.23 2.79 -16.14
CA ARG A 170 3.38 2.58 -14.97
C ARG A 170 2.14 1.77 -15.35
N GLY A 171 1.85 0.73 -14.58
CA GLY A 171 0.72 -0.17 -14.86
C GLY A 171 1.02 -1.31 -15.83
N CYS A 172 2.23 -1.41 -16.40
CA CYS A 172 2.63 -2.55 -17.25
C CYS A 172 2.96 -3.81 -16.43
N LEU A 173 1.99 -4.32 -15.67
CA LEU A 173 2.05 -5.58 -14.95
C LEU A 173 0.66 -6.23 -14.92
N SER A 174 0.61 -7.55 -14.89
CA SER A 174 -0.65 -8.30 -14.78
C SER A 174 -1.05 -8.56 -13.32
N GLY A 175 -0.15 -8.38 -12.36
CA GLY A 175 -0.45 -8.61 -10.95
C GLY A 175 0.80 -8.83 -10.10
N ASN A 176 0.59 -9.40 -8.92
CA ASN A 176 1.66 -9.78 -8.02
C ASN A 176 1.38 -11.18 -7.46
N TYR A 177 2.41 -12.01 -7.47
CA TYR A 177 2.45 -13.29 -6.79
C TYR A 177 3.01 -13.11 -5.38
N PHE A 178 2.31 -13.63 -4.38
CA PHE A 178 2.65 -13.52 -2.98
C PHE A 178 3.02 -14.87 -2.40
N GLU A 179 4.07 -14.89 -1.57
CA GLU A 179 4.36 -15.99 -0.65
C GLU A 179 4.33 -15.43 0.77
N VAL A 180 3.39 -15.88 1.59
CA VAL A 180 3.18 -15.35 2.94
C VAL A 180 3.16 -16.46 3.97
N SER A 181 3.95 -16.32 5.03
CA SER A 181 3.97 -17.25 6.15
C SER A 181 2.98 -16.84 7.24
N LEU A 182 2.06 -17.75 7.56
CA LEU A 182 1.26 -17.74 8.77
C LEU A 182 1.95 -18.55 9.87
N LEU A 183 1.92 -18.03 11.10
CA LEU A 183 2.42 -18.68 12.31
C LEU A 183 1.26 -19.14 13.19
N ASN A 184 1.57 -20.04 14.13
CA ASN A 184 0.64 -20.58 15.13
C ASN A 184 -0.55 -21.30 14.49
N VAL A 185 -0.30 -22.04 13.41
CA VAL A 185 -1.33 -22.77 12.68
C VAL A 185 -1.57 -24.12 13.36
N SER A 186 -2.82 -24.38 13.74
CA SER A 186 -3.25 -25.67 14.30
C SER A 186 -3.91 -26.56 13.24
N GLU A 187 -4.18 -27.82 13.57
CA GLU A 187 -4.94 -28.73 12.69
C GLU A 187 -6.37 -28.22 12.42
N GLU A 188 -6.99 -27.50 13.36
CA GLU A 188 -8.30 -26.85 13.13
C GLU A 188 -8.19 -25.72 12.08
N VAL A 189 -7.11 -24.93 12.15
CA VAL A 189 -6.85 -23.87 11.15
C VAL A 189 -6.65 -24.47 9.76
N LEU A 190 -5.98 -25.62 9.67
CA LEU A 190 -5.78 -26.33 8.40
C LEU A 190 -7.12 -26.67 7.73
N LEU A 191 -8.09 -27.19 8.49
CA LEU A 191 -9.43 -27.50 7.96
C LEU A 191 -10.17 -26.26 7.45
N LYS A 192 -10.02 -25.11 8.14
CA LYS A 192 -10.61 -23.83 7.69
C LYS A 192 -9.97 -23.36 6.38
N VAL A 193 -8.65 -23.44 6.28
CA VAL A 193 -7.92 -23.09 5.06
C VAL A 193 -8.30 -24.01 3.90
N ASP A 194 -8.47 -25.32 4.14
CA ASP A 194 -8.95 -26.28 3.13
C ASP A 194 -10.34 -25.95 2.60
N SER A 195 -11.25 -25.55 3.49
CA SER A 195 -12.60 -25.14 3.10
C SER A 195 -12.58 -23.84 2.29
N MET A 196 -11.79 -22.86 2.75
CA MET A 196 -11.59 -21.58 2.06
C MET A 196 -11.00 -21.78 0.66
N ALA A 197 -9.94 -22.59 0.53
CA ALA A 197 -9.20 -22.80 -0.71
C ALA A 197 -10.09 -23.23 -1.89
N ARG A 198 -11.17 -23.98 -1.62
CA ARG A 198 -12.10 -24.47 -2.64
C ARG A 198 -12.93 -23.36 -3.30
N LYS A 199 -13.23 -22.28 -2.57
CA LYS A 199 -14.14 -21.21 -3.02
C LYS A 199 -13.47 -19.84 -3.20
N ILE A 200 -12.22 -19.69 -2.75
CA ILE A 200 -11.55 -18.38 -2.65
C ILE A 200 -11.41 -17.65 -4.00
N HIS A 201 -11.32 -18.39 -5.10
CA HIS A 201 -11.16 -17.83 -6.44
C HIS A 201 -12.45 -17.17 -6.99
N GLU A 202 -13.62 -17.59 -6.49
CA GLU A 202 -14.93 -17.02 -6.82
C GLU A 202 -15.43 -16.06 -5.75
N THR A 203 -14.76 -16.00 -4.59
CA THR A 203 -15.20 -15.19 -3.45
C THR A 203 -14.55 -13.79 -3.52
N PRO A 204 -15.32 -12.71 -3.73
CA PRO A 204 -14.75 -11.36 -3.80
C PRO A 204 -14.22 -10.94 -2.41
N ILE A 205 -13.25 -10.04 -2.35
CA ILE A 205 -12.71 -9.43 -1.13
C ILE A 205 -12.76 -7.92 -1.33
N PRO A 206 -13.15 -7.12 -0.32
CA PRO A 206 -13.24 -5.68 -0.47
C PRO A 206 -11.87 -5.10 -0.83
N ASN A 207 -11.81 -4.30 -1.90
CA ASN A 207 -10.55 -3.79 -2.44
C ASN A 207 -10.10 -2.50 -1.75
N TYR A 208 -10.02 -2.55 -0.41
CA TYR A 208 -9.51 -1.46 0.39
C TYR A 208 -8.07 -1.09 0.00
N TYR A 209 -7.74 0.19 0.20
CA TYR A 209 -6.36 0.60 0.32
C TYR A 209 -5.78 0.05 1.62
N GLY A 210 -4.72 -0.75 1.53
CA GLY A 210 -4.05 -1.34 2.69
C GLY A 210 -3.28 -0.33 3.54
N TYR A 211 -2.88 -0.73 4.75
CA TYR A 211 -2.18 0.09 5.76
C TYR A 211 -0.97 0.85 5.21
N GLN A 212 -0.21 0.22 4.32
CA GLN A 212 1.00 0.78 3.71
C GLN A 212 0.71 2.04 2.89
N ARG A 213 -0.51 2.20 2.35
CA ARG A 213 -0.93 3.43 1.67
C ARG A 213 -0.97 4.63 2.61
N PHE A 214 -1.15 4.37 3.89
CA PHE A 214 -1.24 5.40 4.93
C PHE A 214 0.08 5.57 5.70
N GLY A 215 1.06 4.70 5.46
CA GLY A 215 2.38 4.66 6.10
C GLY A 215 2.54 3.42 6.98
N SER A 216 3.52 2.56 6.69
CA SER A 216 3.68 1.25 7.35
C SER A 216 3.95 1.34 8.84
N VAL A 217 4.88 2.22 9.25
CA VAL A 217 5.24 2.40 10.66
C VAL A 217 4.28 3.36 11.35
N ARG A 218 3.91 4.44 10.66
CA ARG A 218 3.11 5.54 11.19
C ARG A 218 2.00 5.90 10.19
N PRO A 219 0.78 5.36 10.37
CA PRO A 219 -0.29 5.40 9.37
C PRO A 219 -1.05 6.74 9.34
N VAL A 220 -0.33 7.87 9.23
CA VAL A 220 -0.92 9.22 9.32
C VAL A 220 -0.93 9.99 8.00
N THR A 221 -0.51 9.36 6.90
CA THR A 221 -0.29 10.05 5.60
C THR A 221 -1.59 10.69 5.09
N HIS A 222 -2.74 10.04 5.31
CA HIS A 222 -4.06 10.59 5.00
C HIS A 222 -4.47 11.77 5.90
N VAL A 223 -4.04 11.79 7.16
CA VAL A 223 -4.29 12.92 8.09
C VAL A 223 -3.53 14.16 7.62
N ILE A 224 -2.28 13.99 7.19
CA ILE A 224 -1.48 15.05 6.57
C ILE A 224 -2.17 15.54 5.28
N GLY A 225 -2.68 14.62 4.45
CA GLY A 225 -3.45 14.95 3.24
C GLY A 225 -4.70 15.78 3.51
N LYS A 226 -5.48 15.40 4.54
CA LYS A 226 -6.66 16.15 4.99
C LYS A 226 -6.29 17.57 5.43
N ALA A 227 -5.22 17.72 6.21
CA ALA A 227 -4.73 19.02 6.66
C ALA A 227 -4.25 19.89 5.48
N LEU A 228 -3.54 19.31 4.50
CA LEU A 228 -3.13 20.00 3.28
C LEU A 228 -4.30 20.53 2.45
N LEU A 229 -5.33 19.71 2.24
CA LEU A 229 -6.53 20.12 1.50
C LEU A 229 -7.37 21.17 2.23
N ARG A 230 -7.20 21.29 3.55
CA ARG A 230 -7.78 22.39 4.34
C ARG A 230 -6.85 23.60 4.44
N GLU A 231 -5.69 23.55 3.79
CA GLU A 231 -4.60 24.53 3.89
C GLU A 231 -4.21 24.87 5.34
N ASN A 232 -4.39 23.92 6.26
CA ASN A 232 -3.96 24.05 7.64
C ASN A 232 -2.49 23.63 7.77
N PHE A 233 -1.59 24.54 7.41
CA PHE A 233 -0.16 24.27 7.36
C PHE A 233 0.47 23.98 8.72
N GLU A 234 -0.08 24.54 9.80
CA GLU A 234 0.35 24.22 11.16
C GLU A 234 0.10 22.74 11.48
N GLU A 235 -1.09 22.24 11.15
CA GLU A 235 -1.45 20.84 11.37
C GLU A 235 -0.61 19.91 10.50
N VAL A 236 -0.31 20.30 9.24
CA VAL A 236 0.64 19.57 8.38
C VAL A 236 2.01 19.46 9.05
N ILE A 237 2.56 20.57 9.54
CA ILE A 237 3.85 20.60 10.22
C ILE A 237 3.83 19.72 11.48
N LYS A 238 2.79 19.82 12.32
CA LYS A 238 2.62 18.99 13.52
C LYS A 238 2.55 17.50 13.20
N TRP A 239 1.82 17.10 12.17
CA TRP A 239 1.75 15.69 11.78
C TRP A 239 3.03 15.18 11.13
N VAL A 240 3.75 16.00 10.37
CA VAL A 240 5.00 15.57 9.72
C VAL A 240 6.15 15.52 10.72
N LEU A 241 6.31 16.52 11.58
CA LEU A 241 7.47 16.69 12.45
C LEU A 241 7.28 16.26 13.90
N GLY A 242 6.04 16.29 14.40
CA GLY A 242 5.69 15.88 15.78
C GLY A 242 4.95 14.56 15.83
N ASN A 243 4.11 14.40 16.86
CA ASN A 243 3.23 13.27 17.13
C ASN A 243 3.98 11.92 17.10
N PRO A 244 4.86 11.66 18.10
CA PRO A 244 5.63 10.43 18.18
C PRO A 244 4.75 9.19 18.16
N TYR A 245 5.14 8.18 17.39
CA TYR A 245 4.39 6.93 17.30
C TYR A 245 5.16 5.77 17.96
N PRO A 246 4.51 4.92 18.78
CA PRO A 246 5.22 3.88 19.56
C PRO A 246 6.05 2.89 18.74
N LYS A 247 5.69 2.66 17.47
CA LYS A 247 6.40 1.72 16.58
C LYS A 247 7.59 2.35 15.84
N GLU A 248 7.80 3.65 15.98
CA GLU A 248 8.98 4.29 15.41
C GLU A 248 10.25 3.91 16.17
N ASN A 249 11.40 4.00 15.50
CA ASN A 249 12.67 3.78 16.19
C ASN A 249 12.87 4.85 17.30
N PRO A 250 13.56 4.52 18.42
CA PRO A 250 13.70 5.43 19.55
C PRO A 250 14.31 6.79 19.19
N ARG A 251 15.23 6.82 18.22
CA ARG A 251 15.87 8.05 17.74
C ARG A 251 14.88 8.97 17.01
N THR A 252 13.99 8.42 16.20
CA THR A 252 12.90 9.17 15.54
C THR A 252 11.88 9.66 16.55
N ILE A 253 11.54 8.84 17.57
CA ILE A 253 10.67 9.28 18.68
C ILE A 253 11.27 10.50 19.39
N ALA A 254 12.57 10.45 19.73
CA ALA A 254 13.27 11.57 20.34
C ALA A 254 13.31 12.81 19.43
N ALA A 255 13.52 12.64 18.12
CA ALA A 255 13.49 13.74 17.16
C ALA A 255 12.15 14.48 17.14
N ARG A 256 11.03 13.72 17.16
CA ARG A 256 9.68 14.28 17.18
C ARG A 256 9.38 15.03 18.48
N LYS A 257 9.79 14.48 19.62
CA LYS A 257 9.66 15.16 20.93
C LYS A 257 10.47 16.44 21.00
N ALA A 258 11.72 16.43 20.51
CA ALA A 258 12.55 17.63 20.43
C ALA A 258 11.87 18.72 19.60
N PHE A 259 11.21 18.37 18.48
CA PHE A 259 10.42 19.31 17.71
C PHE A 259 9.22 19.87 18.50
N GLU A 260 8.46 19.03 19.19
CA GLU A 260 7.30 19.45 20.01
C GLU A 260 7.70 20.42 21.14
N GLU A 261 8.92 20.30 21.64
CA GLU A 261 9.50 21.19 22.65
C GLU A 261 10.18 22.44 22.05
N GLY A 262 10.08 22.65 20.73
CA GLY A 262 10.66 23.80 20.03
C GLY A 262 12.18 23.71 19.76
N ARG A 263 12.81 22.57 20.03
CA ARG A 263 14.27 22.33 19.85
C ARG A 263 14.58 21.87 18.41
N LEU A 264 14.42 22.78 17.44
CA LEU A 264 14.50 22.46 16.00
C LEU A 264 15.87 21.92 15.55
N GLU A 265 16.96 22.52 16.03
CA GLU A 265 18.35 22.13 15.68
C GLU A 265 18.70 20.75 16.22
N GLU A 266 18.13 20.39 17.37
CA GLU A 266 18.27 19.04 17.94
C GLU A 266 17.45 18.04 17.13
N ALA A 267 16.18 18.35 16.87
CA ALA A 267 15.29 17.51 16.07
C ALA A 267 15.93 17.15 14.71
N VAL A 268 16.50 18.13 13.99
CA VAL A 268 17.08 17.88 12.66
C VAL A 268 18.33 16.99 12.70
N LYS A 269 19.08 17.00 13.79
CA LYS A 269 20.23 16.10 14.02
C LYS A 269 19.77 14.69 14.37
N LEU A 270 18.70 14.58 15.14
CA LEU A 270 18.11 13.31 15.55
C LEU A 270 17.42 12.59 14.39
N PHE A 271 16.66 13.29 13.53
CA PHE A 271 16.01 12.64 12.37
C PHE A 271 17.02 11.92 11.46
N PRO A 272 16.80 10.62 11.14
CA PRO A 272 17.67 9.87 10.23
C PRO A 272 17.62 10.42 8.81
N LYS A 273 18.68 10.18 8.01
CA LYS A 273 18.77 10.67 6.63
C LYS A 273 17.63 10.18 5.72
N SER A 274 17.05 9.02 6.03
CA SER A 274 15.91 8.44 5.31
C SER A 274 14.61 9.25 5.47
N LEU A 275 14.47 10.03 6.54
CA LEU A 275 13.34 10.92 6.78
C LEU A 275 13.63 12.31 6.19
N SER A 276 13.74 12.34 4.86
CA SER A 276 14.20 13.48 4.09
C SER A 276 13.23 14.65 4.12
N VAL A 277 11.91 14.37 4.12
CA VAL A 277 10.85 15.38 4.20
C VAL A 277 10.91 16.10 5.54
N GLU A 278 11.02 15.36 6.64
CA GLU A 278 11.11 15.90 7.99
C GLU A 278 12.34 16.80 8.14
N LYS A 279 13.51 16.32 7.71
CA LYS A 279 14.74 17.13 7.76
C LYS A 279 14.67 18.35 6.87
N PHE A 280 14.04 18.25 5.70
CA PHE A 280 13.86 19.38 4.78
C PHE A 280 13.01 20.47 5.44
N LEU A 281 11.84 20.12 5.96
CA LEU A 281 10.94 21.07 6.60
C LEU A 281 11.61 21.73 7.82
N LEU A 282 12.25 20.96 8.70
CA LEU A 282 12.98 21.51 9.84
C LEU A 282 14.03 22.54 9.43
N ARG A 283 14.81 22.27 8.37
CA ARG A 283 15.78 23.25 7.85
C ARG A 283 15.11 24.52 7.37
N LYS A 284 13.97 24.42 6.67
CA LYS A 284 13.20 25.59 6.24
C LYS A 284 12.67 26.40 7.42
N LEU A 285 12.21 25.75 8.47
CA LEU A 285 11.78 26.43 9.70
C LEU A 285 12.95 27.13 10.40
N ILE A 286 14.12 26.49 10.48
CA ILE A 286 15.35 27.11 11.03
C ILE A 286 15.80 28.32 10.17
N GLU A 287 15.63 28.26 8.84
CA GLU A 287 15.86 29.38 7.92
C GLU A 287 14.82 30.53 8.09
N GLY A 288 13.85 30.41 9.00
CA GLY A 288 12.83 31.42 9.27
C GLY A 288 11.62 31.38 8.34
N TYR A 289 11.40 30.26 7.61
CA TYR A 289 10.21 30.13 6.77
C TYR A 289 8.96 29.97 7.64
N THR A 290 7.86 30.61 7.23
CA THR A 290 6.53 30.30 7.75
C THR A 290 6.15 28.84 7.41
N TYR A 291 5.21 28.26 8.16
CA TYR A 291 4.72 26.89 7.91
C TYR A 291 4.19 26.72 6.49
N GLU A 292 3.40 27.68 6.01
CA GLU A 292 2.91 27.71 4.63
C GLU A 292 4.05 27.66 3.61
N ARG A 293 5.03 28.57 3.74
CA ARG A 293 6.14 28.67 2.79
C ARG A 293 6.99 27.40 2.80
N ALA A 294 7.24 26.82 3.98
CA ALA A 294 7.99 25.58 4.12
C ALA A 294 7.28 24.41 3.43
N VAL A 295 5.98 24.23 3.70
CA VAL A 295 5.18 23.14 3.10
C VAL A 295 5.05 23.31 1.58
N LYS A 296 4.76 24.53 1.09
CA LYS A 296 4.67 24.80 -0.36
C LYS A 296 6.00 24.61 -1.10
N SER A 297 7.12 24.60 -0.39
CA SER A 297 8.45 24.34 -0.96
C SER A 297 8.83 22.86 -1.08
N LEU A 298 7.99 21.94 -0.57
CA LEU A 298 8.18 20.51 -0.74
C LEU A 298 8.08 20.11 -2.21
N ASP A 299 8.79 19.02 -2.56
CA ASP A 299 8.63 18.40 -3.87
C ASP A 299 7.15 18.04 -4.12
N PRO A 300 6.57 18.44 -5.27
CA PRO A 300 5.19 18.13 -5.63
C PRO A 300 4.81 16.65 -5.52
N GLN A 301 5.78 15.72 -5.63
CA GLN A 301 5.54 14.30 -5.46
C GLN A 301 5.11 13.94 -4.03
N TYR A 302 5.72 14.54 -2.99
CA TYR A 302 5.32 14.28 -1.60
C TYR A 302 3.95 14.85 -1.28
N LEU A 303 3.69 16.08 -1.76
CA LEU A 303 2.37 16.72 -1.62
C LEU A 303 1.27 15.86 -2.27
N ARG A 304 1.54 15.31 -3.45
CA ARG A 304 0.64 14.37 -4.12
C ARG A 304 0.39 13.11 -3.30
N ILE A 305 1.43 12.48 -2.75
CA ILE A 305 1.29 11.28 -1.91
C ILE A 305 0.37 11.55 -0.72
N TYR A 306 0.53 12.68 -0.02
CA TYR A 306 -0.34 13.04 1.10
C TYR A 306 -1.81 13.19 0.67
N VAL A 307 -2.06 14.00 -0.37
CA VAL A 307 -3.42 14.25 -0.88
C VAL A 307 -4.09 12.98 -1.36
N GLU A 308 -3.41 12.17 -2.17
CA GLU A 308 -3.97 10.91 -2.67
C GLU A 308 -4.19 9.88 -1.57
N SER A 309 -3.41 9.93 -0.48
CA SER A 309 -3.64 9.06 0.68
C SER A 309 -4.93 9.43 1.41
N TYR A 310 -5.31 10.71 1.45
CA TYR A 310 -6.63 11.09 1.97
C TYR A 310 -7.77 10.62 1.08
N GLN A 311 -7.62 10.68 -0.26
CA GLN A 311 -8.60 10.07 -1.17
C GLN A 311 -8.73 8.56 -0.96
N SER A 312 -7.62 7.87 -0.73
CA SER A 312 -7.62 6.44 -0.38
C SER A 312 -8.37 6.16 0.93
N TYR A 313 -8.23 7.02 1.95
CA TYR A 313 -8.98 6.92 3.20
C TYR A 313 -10.49 7.08 2.95
N LEU A 314 -10.89 8.10 2.19
CA LEU A 314 -12.29 8.32 1.86
C LEU A 314 -12.87 7.17 1.05
N PHE A 315 -12.10 6.60 0.11
CA PHE A 315 -12.53 5.40 -0.61
C PHE A 315 -12.80 4.23 0.33
N ASN A 316 -11.92 3.98 1.31
CA ASN A 316 -12.14 2.94 2.31
C ASN A 316 -13.41 3.20 3.13
N VAL A 317 -13.63 4.44 3.57
CA VAL A 317 -14.85 4.83 4.29
C VAL A 317 -16.08 4.54 3.43
N ALA A 318 -16.13 5.07 2.21
CA ALA A 318 -17.26 4.87 1.29
C ALA A 318 -17.55 3.38 1.05
N LEU A 319 -16.50 2.57 0.81
CA LEU A 319 -16.64 1.12 0.63
C LEU A 319 -17.20 0.43 1.87
N SER A 320 -16.68 0.73 3.06
CA SER A 320 -17.20 0.17 4.31
C SER A 320 -18.66 0.52 4.54
N LYS A 321 -19.04 1.79 4.33
CA LYS A 321 -20.43 2.25 4.47
C LYS A 321 -21.36 1.60 3.45
N SER A 322 -20.88 1.40 2.22
CA SER A 322 -21.64 0.77 1.15
C SER A 322 -21.89 -0.71 1.45
N ILE A 323 -20.87 -1.46 1.90
CA ILE A 323 -21.03 -2.86 2.30
C ILE A 323 -22.06 -3.00 3.43
N LEU A 324 -22.03 -2.12 4.43
CA LEU A 324 -23.02 -2.15 5.52
C LEU A 324 -24.44 -1.83 5.03
N ARG A 325 -24.60 -0.79 4.21
CA ARG A 325 -25.92 -0.39 3.67
C ARG A 325 -26.58 -1.48 2.83
N HIS A 326 -25.77 -2.29 2.13
CA HIS A 326 -26.24 -3.40 1.29
C HIS A 326 -26.16 -4.75 2.00
N GLU A 327 -25.86 -4.78 3.30
CA GLU A 327 -25.74 -5.95 4.19
C GLU A 327 -24.59 -6.93 3.85
N SER A 328 -24.07 -6.93 2.61
CA SER A 328 -22.95 -7.75 2.17
C SER A 328 -22.19 -7.12 0.99
N LEU A 329 -20.96 -7.57 0.76
CA LEU A 329 -20.17 -7.15 -0.40
C LEU A 329 -20.80 -7.64 -1.71
N GLU A 330 -21.36 -8.84 -1.73
CA GLU A 330 -22.04 -9.43 -2.88
C GLU A 330 -23.23 -8.60 -3.34
N ASN A 331 -24.04 -8.13 -2.39
CA ASN A 331 -25.21 -7.30 -2.71
C ASN A 331 -24.78 -5.94 -3.24
N PHE A 332 -23.72 -5.35 -2.67
CA PHE A 332 -23.16 -4.10 -3.18
C PHE A 332 -22.57 -4.27 -4.59
N LEU A 333 -21.87 -5.38 -4.87
CA LEU A 333 -21.28 -5.66 -6.19
C LEU A 333 -22.32 -5.77 -7.30
N LYS A 334 -23.54 -6.25 -7.01
CA LYS A 334 -24.66 -6.22 -7.98
C LYS A 334 -25.05 -4.80 -8.41
N LYS A 335 -24.61 -3.77 -7.68
CA LYS A 335 -24.87 -2.36 -7.96
C LYS A 335 -23.65 -1.65 -8.50
N CYS A 336 -22.47 -1.97 -7.98
CA CYS A 336 -21.27 -1.17 -8.15
C CYS A 336 -20.02 -2.06 -8.16
N GLU A 337 -19.43 -2.27 -9.34
CA GLU A 337 -18.17 -3.03 -9.47
C GLU A 337 -16.94 -2.12 -9.45
N VAL A 338 -17.09 -0.91 -10.00
CA VAL A 338 -16.04 0.10 -10.13
C VAL A 338 -16.56 1.44 -9.62
N ALA A 339 -15.89 2.01 -8.63
CA ALA A 339 -16.27 3.28 -8.03
C ALA A 339 -15.21 4.37 -8.29
N PRO A 340 -15.62 5.64 -8.42
CA PRO A 340 -14.68 6.74 -8.55
C PRO A 340 -13.92 6.96 -7.23
N LEU A 341 -12.66 7.39 -7.33
CA LEU A 341 -12.00 7.96 -6.16
C LEU A 341 -12.72 9.23 -5.71
N PRO A 342 -12.98 9.41 -4.41
CA PRO A 342 -13.67 10.60 -3.92
C PRO A 342 -12.95 11.87 -4.36
N HIS A 343 -13.67 12.67 -5.15
CA HIS A 343 -13.15 13.87 -5.79
C HIS A 343 -14.28 14.91 -5.88
N PRO A 344 -14.03 16.21 -5.64
CA PRO A 344 -15.11 17.21 -5.59
C PRO A 344 -15.80 17.43 -6.93
N LYS A 345 -15.09 17.12 -8.02
CA LYS A 345 -15.58 17.11 -9.41
C LYS A 345 -15.68 15.69 -9.98
N ALA A 346 -15.91 14.68 -9.14
CA ALA A 346 -16.18 13.33 -9.61
C ALA A 346 -17.40 13.36 -10.54
N ARG A 347 -17.37 12.58 -11.61
CA ARG A 347 -18.55 12.38 -12.45
C ARG A 347 -19.46 11.40 -11.73
N LEU A 348 -20.68 11.83 -11.43
CA LEU A 348 -21.69 11.05 -10.72
C LEU A 348 -22.81 10.69 -11.71
N ASP A 349 -22.41 10.28 -12.90
CA ASP A 349 -23.30 10.11 -14.05
C ASP A 349 -24.09 8.80 -13.94
N ASP A 350 -23.55 7.83 -13.19
CA ASP A 350 -24.19 6.54 -12.90
C ASP A 350 -24.57 6.41 -11.42
N ARG A 351 -25.52 5.52 -11.15
CA ARG A 351 -26.08 5.30 -9.80
C ARG A 351 -25.04 4.81 -8.80
N CYS A 352 -24.09 3.98 -9.22
CA CYS A 352 -23.03 3.44 -8.36
C CYS A 352 -22.11 4.56 -7.90
N SER A 353 -21.65 5.40 -8.83
CA SER A 353 -20.83 6.57 -8.51
C SER A 353 -21.52 7.53 -7.56
N ALA A 354 -22.79 7.88 -7.82
CA ALA A 354 -23.56 8.78 -6.97
C ALA A 354 -23.71 8.22 -5.55
N GLU A 355 -24.19 6.97 -5.43
CA GLU A 355 -24.45 6.34 -4.14
C GLU A 355 -23.16 6.17 -3.30
N PHE A 356 -22.05 5.82 -3.95
CA PHE A 356 -20.76 5.64 -3.29
C PHE A 356 -20.23 6.95 -2.69
N ILE A 357 -20.36 8.06 -3.42
CA ILE A 357 -19.90 9.38 -2.96
C ILE A 357 -20.86 9.98 -1.94
N GLU A 358 -22.18 9.89 -2.16
CA GLU A 358 -23.19 10.35 -1.21
C GLU A 358 -23.08 9.60 0.13
N GLY A 359 -22.70 8.32 0.10
CA GLY A 359 -22.46 7.52 1.29
C GLY A 359 -21.36 8.03 2.20
N LEU A 360 -20.54 9.01 1.80
CA LEU A 360 -19.55 9.61 2.69
C LEU A 360 -20.16 10.50 3.79
N ASP A 361 -21.43 10.87 3.68
CA ASP A 361 -22.16 11.72 4.63
C ASP A 361 -21.38 13.01 4.97
N GLU A 362 -20.98 13.17 6.24
CA GLU A 362 -20.24 14.33 6.77
C GLU A 362 -18.89 14.59 6.05
N GLU A 363 -18.24 13.56 5.50
CA GLU A 363 -16.98 13.75 4.77
C GLU A 363 -17.19 14.35 3.37
N VAL A 364 -18.42 14.35 2.84
CA VAL A 364 -18.75 15.02 1.55
C VAL A 364 -18.53 16.51 1.64
N GLU A 365 -18.87 17.14 2.76
CA GLU A 365 -18.68 18.59 2.91
C GLU A 365 -17.20 18.93 2.97
N THR A 366 -16.40 18.11 3.66
CA THR A 366 -14.94 18.27 3.67
C THR A 366 -14.35 18.13 2.26
N LEU A 367 -14.87 17.21 1.44
CA LEU A 367 -14.50 17.10 0.03
C LEU A 367 -14.87 18.36 -0.77
N LYS A 368 -16.08 18.90 -0.59
CA LYS A 368 -16.50 20.13 -1.28
C LYS A 368 -15.61 21.32 -0.89
N GLU A 369 -15.29 21.48 0.38
CA GLU A 369 -14.35 22.51 0.85
C GLU A 369 -12.95 22.33 0.24
N ALA A 370 -12.46 21.08 0.19
CA ALA A 370 -11.18 20.74 -0.40
C ALA A 370 -11.05 21.19 -1.87
N SER A 371 -12.16 21.34 -2.61
CA SER A 371 -12.16 21.84 -3.99
C SER A 371 -11.59 23.25 -4.15
N LYS A 372 -11.62 24.06 -3.08
CA LYS A 372 -11.12 25.45 -3.06
C LYS A 372 -9.61 25.52 -2.81
N SER A 373 -9.00 24.43 -2.35
CA SER A 373 -7.58 24.37 -2.02
C SER A 373 -6.70 24.37 -3.26
N SER A 374 -5.57 25.07 -3.17
CA SER A 374 -4.49 25.03 -4.17
C SER A 374 -3.85 23.64 -4.34
N PHE A 375 -4.08 22.73 -3.39
CA PHE A 375 -3.62 21.34 -3.42
C PHE A 375 -4.62 20.37 -4.08
N ALA A 376 -5.85 20.80 -4.37
CA ALA A 376 -6.86 19.97 -5.04
C ALA A 376 -6.38 19.43 -6.41
N LYS A 377 -5.46 20.13 -7.07
CA LYS A 377 -4.81 19.70 -8.32
C LYS A 377 -4.06 18.36 -8.22
N PHE A 378 -3.73 17.92 -7.01
CA PHE A 378 -3.08 16.64 -6.77
C PHE A 378 -4.06 15.48 -6.62
N MET A 379 -5.35 15.76 -6.46
CA MET A 379 -6.37 14.72 -6.36
C MET A 379 -6.52 13.98 -7.70
N SER A 380 -6.54 12.65 -7.64
CA SER A 380 -6.80 11.79 -8.78
C SER A 380 -8.29 11.76 -9.11
N LYS A 381 -8.60 11.65 -10.41
CA LYS A 381 -9.95 11.41 -10.95
C LYS A 381 -10.13 9.97 -11.43
N ALA A 382 -9.22 9.08 -11.05
CA ALA A 382 -9.30 7.68 -11.43
C ALA A 382 -10.49 6.98 -10.74
N SER A 383 -10.87 5.85 -11.30
CA SER A 383 -11.79 4.89 -10.68
C SER A 383 -11.03 3.64 -10.26
N ARG A 384 -11.66 2.82 -9.42
CA ARG A 384 -11.09 1.61 -8.84
C ARG A 384 -12.17 0.55 -8.65
N GLU A 385 -11.81 -0.70 -8.91
CA GLU A 385 -12.63 -1.87 -8.59
C GLU A 385 -12.89 -1.92 -7.08
N VAL A 386 -14.14 -2.13 -6.66
CA VAL A 386 -14.49 -2.15 -5.24
C VAL A 386 -14.19 -3.48 -4.56
N ALA A 387 -13.96 -4.54 -5.35
CA ALA A 387 -13.54 -5.85 -4.88
C ALA A 387 -12.46 -6.46 -5.78
N PHE A 388 -11.74 -7.45 -5.24
CA PHE A 388 -10.82 -8.30 -5.99
C PHE A 388 -11.04 -9.77 -5.60
N THR A 389 -10.54 -10.71 -6.39
CA THR A 389 -10.50 -12.15 -6.03
C THR A 389 -9.06 -12.63 -5.88
N VAL A 390 -8.88 -13.73 -5.14
CA VAL A 390 -7.55 -14.35 -4.97
C VAL A 390 -7.37 -15.44 -6.02
N LYS A 391 -6.35 -15.31 -6.86
CA LYS A 391 -6.08 -16.24 -7.96
C LYS A 391 -4.97 -17.21 -7.58
N ASN A 392 -4.98 -18.39 -8.20
CA ASN A 392 -3.92 -19.41 -8.05
C ASN A 392 -3.54 -19.70 -6.58
N PHE A 393 -4.54 -19.75 -5.70
CA PHE A 393 -4.34 -19.98 -4.27
C PHE A 393 -3.88 -21.41 -4.00
N SER A 394 -2.80 -21.55 -3.24
CA SER A 394 -2.31 -22.81 -2.70
C SER A 394 -1.62 -22.57 -1.36
N TYR A 395 -1.38 -23.63 -0.59
CA TYR A 395 -0.69 -23.52 0.68
C TYR A 395 0.16 -24.76 0.98
N GLU A 396 1.19 -24.59 1.80
CA GLU A 396 2.05 -25.66 2.31
C GLU A 396 2.09 -25.58 3.83
N TYR A 397 1.86 -26.68 4.54
CA TYR A 397 1.87 -26.72 6.01
C TYR A 397 3.11 -27.46 6.54
N GLU A 398 3.94 -26.74 7.29
CA GLU A 398 5.10 -27.27 7.99
C GLU A 398 4.73 -27.65 9.44
N LYS A 399 4.29 -28.90 9.63
CA LYS A 399 3.79 -29.41 10.92
C LYS A 399 4.77 -29.23 12.08
N PHE A 400 6.08 -29.34 11.84
CA PHE A 400 7.08 -29.27 12.91
C PHE A 400 7.20 -27.85 13.51
N ASN A 401 6.95 -26.82 12.69
CA ASN A 401 7.10 -25.41 13.09
C ASN A 401 5.74 -24.72 13.32
N ASN A 402 4.62 -25.41 13.07
CA ASN A 402 3.28 -24.82 13.04
C ASN A 402 3.19 -23.58 12.13
N VAL A 403 3.88 -23.65 10.99
CA VAL A 403 3.94 -22.59 9.98
C VAL A 403 3.19 -23.04 8.74
N MET A 404 2.37 -22.16 8.18
CA MET A 404 1.74 -22.39 6.88
C MET A 404 2.18 -21.33 5.89
N LYS A 405 2.67 -21.75 4.74
CA LYS A 405 3.06 -20.87 3.64
C LYS A 405 1.92 -20.77 2.64
N LEU A 406 1.27 -19.62 2.58
CA LEU A 406 0.28 -19.28 1.56
C LEU A 406 0.96 -18.80 0.29
N LYS A 407 0.41 -19.20 -0.85
CA LYS A 407 0.85 -18.81 -2.19
C LYS A 407 -0.37 -18.37 -2.99
N PHE A 408 -0.37 -17.18 -3.55
CA PHE A 408 -1.51 -16.65 -4.28
C PHE A 408 -1.14 -15.46 -5.16
N GLU A 409 -2.03 -15.12 -6.07
CA GLU A 409 -1.89 -14.00 -6.99
C GLU A 409 -3.00 -12.99 -6.78
N LEU A 410 -2.66 -11.71 -6.88
CA LEU A 410 -3.61 -10.61 -6.87
C LEU A 410 -3.39 -9.71 -8.08
N ASP A 411 -4.49 -9.17 -8.59
CA ASP A 411 -4.49 -8.16 -9.64
C ASP A 411 -3.74 -6.88 -9.22
N PRO A 412 -3.32 -6.03 -10.18
CA PRO A 412 -2.72 -4.75 -9.86
C PRO A 412 -3.67 -3.94 -8.98
N SER A 413 -3.09 -3.13 -8.08
CA SER A 413 -3.81 -2.27 -7.15
C SER A 413 -4.51 -2.98 -5.97
N ALA A 414 -4.63 -4.30 -5.95
CA ALA A 414 -5.08 -5.05 -4.77
C ALA A 414 -3.96 -5.20 -3.73
N TYR A 415 -4.34 -5.36 -2.45
CA TYR A 415 -3.41 -5.40 -1.32
C TYR A 415 -3.47 -6.75 -0.61
N ALA A 416 -2.37 -7.50 -0.60
CA ALA A 416 -2.31 -8.78 0.13
C ALA A 416 -2.61 -8.63 1.62
N THR A 417 -2.24 -7.51 2.24
CA THR A 417 -2.59 -7.23 3.64
C THR A 417 -4.08 -7.09 3.89
N VAL A 418 -4.89 -6.75 2.88
CA VAL A 418 -6.35 -6.70 3.00
C VAL A 418 -6.93 -8.11 2.98
N PHE A 419 -6.42 -9.00 2.12
CA PHE A 419 -6.78 -10.42 2.18
C PHE A 419 -6.35 -11.05 3.52
N LEU A 420 -5.10 -10.88 3.93
CA LEU A 420 -4.59 -11.41 5.21
C LEU A 420 -5.31 -10.85 6.44
N ARG A 421 -5.84 -9.63 6.33
CA ARG A 421 -6.69 -9.02 7.35
C ARG A 421 -7.98 -9.81 7.52
N GLU A 422 -8.66 -10.23 6.46
CA GLU A 422 -9.85 -11.09 6.55
C GLU A 422 -9.52 -12.43 7.22
N LEU A 423 -8.31 -12.97 7.03
CA LEU A 423 -7.90 -14.24 7.64
C LEU A 423 -7.63 -14.14 9.14
N THR A 424 -7.10 -13.00 9.61
CA THR A 424 -6.50 -12.90 10.96
C THR A 424 -7.22 -11.94 11.89
N HIS A 425 -8.10 -11.08 11.35
CA HIS A 425 -8.75 -9.96 12.06
C HIS A 425 -7.77 -9.07 12.84
N LYS A 426 -6.48 -9.11 12.49
CA LYS A 426 -5.43 -8.35 13.18
C LYS A 426 -4.44 -7.85 12.15
N VAL A 427 -3.93 -6.66 12.42
CA VAL A 427 -2.77 -6.14 11.71
C VAL A 427 -1.54 -6.55 12.50
N ASN A 428 -0.83 -7.57 12.04
CA ASN A 428 0.49 -7.84 12.60
C ASN A 428 1.43 -6.75 12.11
N SER A 429 1.92 -5.97 13.07
CA SER A 429 2.99 -5.01 12.89
C SER A 429 4.32 -5.56 13.33
#